data_AF-A0A439CSE3-F1
#
_entry.id   AF-A0A439CSE3-F1
#
_cell.length_a   1.000
_cell.length_b   1.000
_cell.length_c   1.000
_cell.angle_alpha   90.00
_cell.angle_beta   90.00
_cell.angle_gamma   90.00
#
_symmetry.space_group_name_H-M   'P 1'
#
loop_
_entity.id
_entity.type
_entity.pdbx_description
1 polymer ?
#
loop_
_entity_poly.entity_id
_entity_poly.type
_entity_poly.pdbx_seq_one_letter_code
_entity_poly.pdbx_strand_id
1 'polypeptide(L)'
;MATTVSTSILFLQNDQKWEEEKPYHVLFEPPAELEKRNLNLEPVNGVYVQNIRDLDTPPTIEKNGFALINIDPGHLTSNEFDDNNKVATVFLPRAAKALKNRPIPIMQNRYASEAMGDLTGLRVLEGACGTGFYSQMMARKGAAEVIGIDISPGMIDHAKEELPSQLRDGIIRYFVGDFEREELLPSLGLGDMRGTFDVVFAAWLLNYAADWRHMSKMLANIFDAMKPGGRLICLTPNPFLLTQHGPEMADGERQIGDSWHVTETYDYGFKVHMTVNASPRVEFDSYVLYESEYNKAAEAVGLSNLSWKIDAVYANMSQMVPTEAEYVKNDKDWWKPYISRPRGCVLSAIKPLTPSK
;
A
#
# COMPACT_ATOMS: atom_id res chain seq x y z
N MET A 1 -10.62 -28.25 -27.02
CA MET A 1 -10.01 -27.43 -28.09
C MET A 1 -9.97 -26.00 -27.59
N ALA A 2 -8.78 -25.41 -27.46
CA ALA A 2 -8.66 -23.99 -27.13
C ALA A 2 -8.77 -23.21 -28.44
N THR A 3 -9.74 -22.29 -28.52
CA THR A 3 -9.90 -21.37 -29.65
C THR A 3 -9.49 -19.98 -29.20
N THR A 4 -8.47 -19.45 -29.87
CA THR A 4 -7.92 -18.11 -29.71
C THR A 4 -9.00 -17.05 -29.94
N VAL A 5 -9.15 -16.09 -29.02
CA VAL A 5 -10.01 -14.91 -29.21
C VAL A 5 -9.12 -13.75 -29.69
N SER A 6 -9.39 -13.22 -30.87
CA SER A 6 -8.91 -11.90 -31.28
C SER A 6 -9.97 -10.84 -30.93
N THR A 7 -9.53 -9.62 -30.64
CA THR A 7 -10.43 -8.47 -30.48
C THR A 7 -10.02 -7.33 -31.39
N SER A 8 -10.99 -6.56 -31.88
CA SER A 8 -10.79 -5.35 -32.67
C SER A 8 -11.68 -4.26 -32.07
N ILE A 9 -11.13 -3.06 -31.87
CA ILE A 9 -11.87 -1.91 -31.34
C ILE A 9 -12.40 -1.10 -32.51
N LEU A 10 -13.72 -0.93 -32.58
CA LEU A 10 -14.40 -0.03 -33.51
C LEU A 10 -14.70 1.28 -32.77
N PHE A 11 -14.25 2.40 -33.31
CA PHE A 11 -14.70 3.71 -32.84
C PHE A 11 -16.06 4.04 -33.45
N LEU A 12 -16.96 4.61 -32.64
CA LEU A 12 -18.23 5.15 -33.10
C LEU A 12 -17.96 6.29 -34.07
N GLN A 13 -18.62 6.27 -35.23
CA GLN A 13 -18.43 7.26 -36.29
C GLN A 13 -18.97 8.63 -35.84
N ASN A 14 -18.32 9.72 -36.24
CA ASN A 14 -18.74 11.07 -35.86
C ASN A 14 -20.11 11.41 -36.48
N ASP A 15 -21.09 11.79 -35.65
CA ASP A 15 -22.40 12.24 -36.14
C ASP A 15 -22.24 13.66 -36.69
N GLN A 16 -22.72 13.91 -37.92
CA GLN A 16 -22.57 15.20 -38.58
C GLN A 16 -23.24 16.35 -37.79
N LYS A 17 -24.27 16.06 -37.00
CA LYS A 17 -24.90 17.03 -36.09
C LYS A 17 -23.95 17.52 -35.00
N TRP A 18 -22.92 16.74 -34.64
CA TRP A 18 -21.92 17.12 -33.64
C TRP A 18 -21.05 18.30 -34.06
N GLU A 19 -20.87 18.49 -35.37
CA GLU A 19 -20.04 19.58 -35.90
C GLU A 19 -20.71 20.96 -35.74
N GLU A 20 -22.04 20.98 -35.66
CA GLU A 20 -22.84 22.21 -35.59
C GLU A 20 -23.53 22.38 -34.22
N GLU A 21 -23.74 21.29 -33.46
CA GLU A 21 -24.47 21.29 -32.19
C GLU A 21 -23.81 20.41 -31.11
N LYS A 22 -23.88 20.83 -29.84
CA LYS A 22 -23.43 19.98 -28.71
C LYS A 22 -24.51 18.97 -28.34
N PRO A 23 -24.14 17.75 -27.92
CA PRO A 23 -25.09 16.72 -27.51
C PRO A 23 -25.87 17.12 -26.25
N TYR A 24 -27.18 16.88 -26.24
CA TYR A 24 -28.03 17.09 -25.09
C TYR A 24 -29.16 16.05 -25.02
N HIS A 25 -29.66 15.83 -23.80
CA HIS A 25 -30.89 15.11 -23.53
C HIS A 25 -31.59 15.79 -22.36
N VAL A 26 -32.81 16.27 -22.59
CA VAL A 26 -33.59 17.01 -21.59
C VAL A 26 -34.47 16.02 -20.83
N LEU A 27 -34.40 16.06 -19.49
CA LEU A 27 -35.12 15.14 -18.61
C LEU A 27 -36.63 15.48 -18.45
N PHE A 28 -37.10 16.52 -19.14
CA PHE A 28 -38.47 17.01 -19.12
C PHE A 28 -38.97 17.22 -20.56
N GLU A 29 -40.28 17.38 -20.75
CA GLU A 29 -40.86 17.52 -22.09
C GLU A 29 -40.51 18.90 -22.67
N PRO A 30 -39.74 18.94 -23.77
CA PRO A 30 -39.32 20.21 -24.36
C PRO A 30 -40.49 20.87 -25.11
N PRO A 31 -40.39 22.19 -25.41
CA PRO A 31 -41.32 22.87 -26.32
C PRO A 31 -41.41 22.12 -27.66
N ALA A 32 -42.56 22.22 -28.34
CA ALA A 32 -42.86 21.42 -29.54
C ALA A 32 -41.84 21.58 -30.70
N GLU A 33 -41.07 22.67 -30.69
CA GLU A 33 -40.08 23.02 -31.72
C GLU A 33 -38.68 22.46 -31.42
N LEU A 34 -38.45 21.91 -30.22
CA LEU A 34 -37.16 21.41 -29.79
C LEU A 34 -37.22 19.90 -29.58
N GLU A 35 -36.33 19.16 -30.24
CA GLU A 35 -36.20 17.73 -30.01
C GLU A 35 -35.75 17.44 -28.58
N LYS A 36 -36.26 16.36 -27.97
CA LYS A 36 -35.92 15.99 -26.57
C LYS A 36 -34.45 15.61 -26.40
N ARG A 37 -33.83 15.14 -27.48
CA ARG A 37 -32.41 14.78 -27.59
C ARG A 37 -31.95 15.03 -29.01
N ASN A 38 -30.70 15.44 -29.19
CA ASN A 38 -30.05 15.52 -30.50
C ASN A 38 -28.96 14.44 -30.67
N LEU A 39 -28.97 13.40 -29.82
CA LEU A 39 -28.10 12.22 -29.89
C LEU A 39 -28.80 11.07 -30.62
N ASN A 40 -28.14 10.49 -31.64
CA ASN A 40 -28.58 9.22 -32.20
C ASN A 40 -28.04 8.05 -31.35
N LEU A 41 -28.94 7.19 -30.84
CA LEU A 41 -28.62 5.99 -30.06
C LEU A 41 -28.90 4.70 -30.86
N GLU A 42 -29.17 4.83 -32.16
CA GLU A 42 -29.40 3.69 -33.04
C GLU A 42 -28.15 2.80 -33.12
N PRO A 43 -28.33 1.46 -33.25
CA PRO A 43 -27.20 0.55 -33.26
C PRO A 43 -26.40 0.70 -34.55
N VAL A 44 -25.11 1.04 -34.44
CA VAL A 44 -24.20 1.13 -35.59
C VAL A 44 -23.32 -0.12 -35.62
N ASN A 45 -23.32 -0.85 -36.74
CA ASN A 45 -22.57 -2.11 -36.89
C ASN A 45 -22.84 -3.13 -35.77
N GLY A 46 -24.07 -3.17 -35.25
CA GLY A 46 -24.46 -4.06 -34.15
C GLY A 46 -23.98 -3.63 -32.76
N VAL A 47 -23.41 -2.41 -32.62
CA VAL A 47 -23.05 -1.81 -31.33
C VAL A 47 -24.20 -0.96 -30.81
N TYR A 48 -24.73 -1.32 -29.64
CA TYR A 48 -25.86 -0.64 -29.01
C TYR A 48 -25.37 0.35 -27.95
N VAL A 49 -25.85 1.59 -27.99
CA VAL A 49 -25.54 2.60 -26.95
C VAL A 49 -26.70 2.64 -25.95
N GLN A 50 -26.45 2.23 -24.72
CA GLN A 50 -27.47 2.14 -23.66
C GLN A 50 -27.30 3.28 -22.63
N ASN A 51 -28.40 3.92 -22.22
CA ASN A 51 -28.38 4.86 -21.09
C ASN A 51 -28.29 4.08 -19.78
N ILE A 52 -27.16 4.21 -19.09
CA ILE A 52 -26.86 3.44 -17.88
C ILE A 52 -27.58 3.95 -16.62
N ARG A 53 -28.18 5.14 -16.68
CA ARG A 53 -28.94 5.74 -15.57
C ARG A 53 -30.33 5.10 -15.39
N ASP A 54 -30.85 4.53 -16.47
CA ASP A 54 -32.19 3.95 -16.55
C ASP A 54 -32.15 2.43 -16.32
N LEU A 55 -31.02 1.90 -15.85
CA LEU A 55 -30.88 0.50 -15.48
C LEU A 55 -31.56 0.24 -14.13
N ASP A 56 -32.41 -0.79 -14.07
CA ASP A 56 -33.08 -1.21 -12.82
C ASP A 56 -32.09 -1.57 -11.69
N THR A 57 -30.87 -1.93 -12.07
CA THR A 57 -29.75 -2.23 -11.15
C THR A 57 -28.49 -1.52 -11.63
N PRO A 58 -27.70 -0.90 -10.72
CA PRO A 58 -26.44 -0.24 -11.09
C PRO A 58 -25.50 -1.18 -11.87
N PRO A 59 -24.76 -0.65 -12.85
CA PRO A 59 -23.79 -1.44 -13.59
C PRO A 59 -22.66 -1.88 -12.65
N THR A 60 -22.22 -3.13 -12.84
CA THR A 60 -21.13 -3.74 -12.06
C THR A 60 -19.99 -4.10 -13.00
N ILE A 61 -18.76 -4.18 -12.47
CA ILE A 61 -17.59 -4.55 -13.29
C ILE A 61 -17.80 -5.94 -13.91
N GLU A 62 -18.41 -6.86 -13.17
CA GLU A 62 -18.61 -8.25 -13.56
C GLU A 62 -19.67 -8.42 -14.65
N LYS A 63 -20.77 -7.66 -14.58
CA LYS A 63 -21.87 -7.73 -15.57
C LYS A 63 -21.65 -6.80 -16.76
N ASN A 64 -21.03 -5.63 -16.54
CA ASN A 64 -21.01 -4.52 -17.49
C ASN A 64 -19.60 -4.02 -17.85
N GLY A 65 -18.54 -4.52 -17.20
CA GLY A 65 -17.16 -4.09 -17.46
C GLY A 65 -16.76 -2.78 -16.77
N PHE A 66 -17.69 -2.13 -16.06
CA PHE A 66 -17.47 -0.92 -15.27
C PHE A 66 -18.49 -0.83 -14.14
N ALA A 67 -18.16 -0.09 -13.07
CA ALA A 67 -19.09 0.20 -11.97
C ALA A 67 -19.19 1.70 -11.73
N LEU A 68 -20.30 2.12 -11.13
CA LEU A 68 -20.48 3.49 -10.67
C LEU A 68 -20.00 3.61 -9.22
N ILE A 69 -19.07 4.54 -8.99
CA ILE A 69 -18.58 4.87 -7.64
C ILE A 69 -19.19 6.22 -7.28
N ASN A 70 -19.94 6.26 -6.18
CA ASN A 70 -20.48 7.51 -5.68
C ASN A 70 -19.43 8.20 -4.82
N ILE A 71 -18.99 9.39 -5.24
CA ILE A 71 -18.00 10.19 -4.53
C ILE A 71 -18.73 11.41 -3.99
N ASP A 72 -18.71 11.58 -2.67
CA ASP A 72 -19.26 12.78 -2.03
C ASP A 72 -18.52 14.03 -2.55
N PRO A 73 -19.21 14.94 -3.24
CA PRO A 73 -18.59 16.14 -3.79
C PRO A 73 -18.17 17.15 -2.70
N GLY A 74 -18.52 16.89 -1.44
CA GLY A 74 -18.39 17.85 -0.35
C GLY A 74 -19.46 18.94 -0.48
N HIS A 75 -19.06 20.19 -0.25
CA HIS A 75 -19.98 21.33 -0.34
C HIS A 75 -20.07 21.94 -1.75
N LEU A 76 -19.45 21.31 -2.76
CA LEU A 76 -19.46 21.83 -4.11
C LEU A 76 -20.84 21.64 -4.76
N THR A 77 -21.37 22.74 -5.31
CA THR A 77 -22.55 22.71 -6.17
C THR A 77 -22.18 22.34 -7.61
N SER A 78 -23.15 21.92 -8.42
CA SER A 78 -22.89 21.45 -9.80
C SER A 78 -22.14 22.46 -10.67
N ASN A 79 -22.42 23.76 -10.53
CA ASN A 79 -21.78 24.80 -11.34
C ASN A 79 -20.36 25.13 -10.86
N GLU A 80 -19.99 24.74 -9.63
CA GLU A 80 -18.65 24.99 -9.09
C GLU A 80 -17.63 23.92 -9.50
N PHE A 81 -18.08 22.86 -10.18
CA PHE A 81 -17.20 21.86 -10.78
C PHE A 81 -16.43 22.37 -12.02
N ASP A 82 -16.81 23.53 -12.55
CA ASP A 82 -16.07 24.20 -13.63
C ASP A 82 -14.90 25.05 -13.10
N ASP A 83 -14.80 25.25 -11.78
CA ASP A 83 -13.67 25.93 -11.13
C ASP A 83 -12.58 24.92 -10.75
N ASN A 84 -11.53 24.89 -11.57
CA ASN A 84 -10.41 23.96 -11.42
C ASN A 84 -9.72 24.03 -10.06
N ASN A 85 -9.67 25.19 -9.40
CA ASN A 85 -9.02 25.32 -8.09
C ASN A 85 -9.89 24.73 -6.97
N LYS A 86 -11.20 24.94 -7.03
CA LYS A 86 -12.15 24.34 -6.08
C LYS A 86 -12.24 22.83 -6.26
N VAL A 87 -12.24 22.35 -7.50
CA VAL A 87 -12.17 20.92 -7.80
C VAL A 87 -10.87 20.32 -7.25
N ALA A 88 -9.72 20.95 -7.50
CA ALA A 88 -8.43 20.45 -7.05
C ALA A 88 -8.27 20.41 -5.51
N THR A 89 -8.86 21.36 -4.79
CA THR A 89 -8.66 21.50 -3.33
C THR A 89 -9.74 20.80 -2.50
N VAL A 90 -10.96 20.63 -3.05
CA VAL A 90 -12.10 20.07 -2.32
C VAL A 90 -12.48 18.69 -2.86
N PHE A 91 -12.65 18.54 -4.17
CA PHE A 91 -13.14 17.28 -4.75
C PHE A 91 -12.03 16.25 -4.98
N LEU A 92 -10.93 16.64 -5.62
CA LEU A 92 -9.88 15.70 -6.03
C LEU A 92 -9.20 14.96 -4.86
N PRO A 93 -8.99 15.54 -3.66
CA PRO A 93 -8.48 14.77 -2.52
C PRO A 93 -9.45 13.70 -2.03
N ARG A 94 -10.76 13.94 -2.16
CA ARG A 94 -11.82 12.98 -1.80
C ARG A 94 -11.95 11.88 -2.86
N ALA A 95 -11.88 12.25 -4.13
CA ALA A 95 -11.80 11.30 -5.23
C ALA A 95 -10.53 10.45 -5.15
N ALA A 96 -9.37 11.05 -4.88
CA ALA A 96 -8.11 10.36 -4.67
C ALA A 96 -8.15 9.42 -3.45
N LYS A 97 -8.86 9.80 -2.36
CA LYS A 97 -9.11 8.93 -1.20
C LYS A 97 -10.03 7.75 -1.53
N ALA A 98 -11.08 7.97 -2.33
CA ALA A 98 -11.96 6.90 -2.81
C ALA A 98 -11.24 5.95 -3.80
N LEU A 99 -10.27 6.47 -4.55
CA LEU A 99 -9.41 5.72 -5.47
C LEU A 99 -8.18 5.09 -4.79
N LYS A 100 -7.88 5.43 -3.53
CA LYS A 100 -6.77 4.85 -2.73
C LYS A 100 -7.03 3.40 -2.27
N ASN A 101 -8.08 2.76 -2.78
CA ASN A 101 -8.25 1.30 -2.75
C ASN A 101 -7.10 0.67 -3.56
N ARG A 102 -5.97 0.43 -2.89
CA ARG A 102 -4.82 -0.31 -3.43
C ARG A 102 -4.75 -1.62 -2.67
N PRO A 103 -4.86 -2.75 -3.36
CA PRO A 103 -5.30 -3.92 -2.64
C PRO A 103 -4.13 -4.62 -1.93
N ILE A 104 -2.87 -4.40 -2.37
CA ILE A 104 -1.66 -4.84 -1.63
C ILE A 104 -1.47 -4.06 -0.31
N PRO A 105 -1.48 -2.71 -0.29
CA PRO A 105 -1.43 -1.97 0.97
C PRO A 105 -2.52 -2.39 1.95
N ILE A 106 -3.75 -2.67 1.50
CA ILE A 106 -4.83 -3.15 2.37
C ILE A 106 -4.42 -4.46 3.08
N MET A 107 -3.90 -5.44 2.33
CA MET A 107 -3.46 -6.72 2.90
C MET A 107 -2.26 -6.53 3.83
N GLN A 108 -1.24 -5.78 3.40
CA GLN A 108 -0.06 -5.48 4.23
C GLN A 108 -0.43 -4.76 5.54
N ASN A 109 -1.35 -3.79 5.46
CA ASN A 109 -1.86 -3.06 6.61
C ASN A 109 -2.60 -3.98 7.58
N ARG A 110 -3.39 -4.93 7.06
CA ARG A 110 -4.09 -5.94 7.87
C ARG A 110 -3.09 -6.82 8.60
N TYR A 111 -2.07 -7.34 7.91
CA TYR A 111 -1.07 -8.20 8.54
C TYR A 111 -0.23 -7.46 9.56
N ALA A 112 0.17 -6.22 9.26
CA ALA A 112 0.84 -5.36 10.21
C ALA A 112 -0.02 -5.13 11.47
N SER A 113 -1.30 -4.77 11.29
CA SER A 113 -2.23 -4.54 12.40
C SER A 113 -2.45 -5.80 13.26
N GLU A 114 -2.53 -6.98 12.63
CA GLU A 114 -2.65 -8.26 13.33
C GLU A 114 -1.36 -8.62 14.07
N ALA A 115 -0.20 -8.45 13.42
CA ALA A 115 1.10 -8.73 14.03
C ALA A 115 1.40 -7.80 15.22
N MET A 116 1.02 -6.52 15.12
CA MET A 116 1.12 -5.55 16.22
C MET A 116 0.36 -6.03 17.45
N GLY A 117 -0.87 -6.54 17.28
CA GLY A 117 -1.76 -6.90 18.37
C GLY A 117 -2.28 -5.67 19.13
N ASP A 118 -2.65 -5.83 20.39
CA ASP A 118 -2.97 -4.71 21.27
C ASP A 118 -1.71 -3.97 21.69
N LEU A 119 -1.72 -2.63 21.58
CA LEU A 119 -0.60 -1.77 21.96
C LEU A 119 -0.93 -0.86 23.14
N THR A 120 -2.05 -1.10 23.82
CA THR A 120 -2.51 -0.29 24.97
C THR A 120 -1.42 -0.10 26.01
N GLY A 121 -1.02 1.15 26.23
CA GLY A 121 -0.03 1.51 27.24
C GLY A 121 1.43 1.23 26.86
N LEU A 122 1.69 0.71 25.66
CA LEU A 122 3.04 0.34 25.22
C LEU A 122 3.78 1.52 24.59
N ARG A 123 5.11 1.52 24.74
CA ARG A 123 6.01 2.43 24.02
C ARG A 123 6.53 1.75 22.76
N VAL A 124 6.41 2.41 21.62
CA VAL A 124 6.73 1.86 20.30
C VAL A 124 7.75 2.72 19.56
N LEU A 125 8.75 2.07 18.96
CA LEU A 125 9.65 2.69 17.98
C LEU A 125 9.25 2.21 16.59
N GLU A 126 9.11 3.13 15.65
CA GLU A 126 8.91 2.83 14.24
C GLU A 126 10.14 3.22 13.42
N GLY A 127 10.71 2.25 12.69
CA GLY A 127 11.77 2.50 11.72
C GLY A 127 11.26 2.50 10.29
N ALA A 128 11.81 3.39 9.45
CA ALA A 128 11.29 3.71 8.11
C ALA A 128 9.81 4.14 8.15
N CYS A 129 9.49 5.09 9.03
CA CYS A 129 8.10 5.47 9.27
C CYS A 129 7.41 6.18 8.09
N GLY A 130 8.19 6.63 7.09
CA GLY A 130 7.69 7.34 5.92
C GLY A 130 6.77 8.49 6.30
N THR A 131 5.57 8.50 5.73
CA THR A 131 4.53 9.50 5.98
C THR A 131 3.74 9.30 7.29
N GLY A 132 4.18 8.39 8.15
CA GLY A 132 3.58 8.17 9.48
C GLY A 132 2.31 7.34 9.48
N PHE A 133 2.01 6.59 8.41
CA PHE A 133 0.79 5.78 8.31
C PHE A 133 0.67 4.76 9.46
N TYR A 134 1.72 3.96 9.70
CA TYR A 134 1.70 2.99 10.79
C TYR A 134 1.86 3.65 12.16
N SER A 135 2.60 4.75 12.28
CA SER A 135 2.66 5.55 13.52
C SER A 135 1.26 5.92 14.01
N GLN A 136 0.44 6.47 13.12
CA GLN A 136 -0.95 6.81 13.43
C GLN A 136 -1.80 5.58 13.74
N MET A 137 -1.57 4.45 13.04
CA MET A 137 -2.25 3.19 13.34
C MET A 137 -1.90 2.69 14.75
N MET A 138 -0.62 2.68 15.13
CA MET A 138 -0.15 2.22 16.43
C MET A 138 -0.70 3.07 17.57
N ALA A 139 -0.73 4.40 17.40
CA ALA A 139 -1.40 5.30 18.35
C ALA A 139 -2.90 4.98 18.51
N ARG A 140 -3.62 4.74 17.40
CA ARG A 140 -5.04 4.33 17.43
C ARG A 140 -5.26 2.95 18.08
N LYS A 141 -4.24 2.10 18.09
CA LYS A 141 -4.24 0.80 18.79
C LYS A 141 -3.85 0.93 20.27
N GLY A 142 -3.76 2.14 20.81
CA GLY A 142 -3.59 2.40 22.24
C GLY A 142 -2.15 2.60 22.70
N ALA A 143 -1.17 2.66 21.79
CA ALA A 143 0.21 2.96 22.15
C ALA A 143 0.28 4.26 22.98
N ALA A 144 0.97 4.20 24.13
CA ALA A 144 1.18 5.35 24.99
C ALA A 144 2.14 6.37 24.36
N GLU A 145 3.09 5.88 23.56
CA GLU A 145 4.08 6.69 22.87
C GLU A 145 4.56 5.97 21.61
N VAL A 146 4.70 6.71 20.51
CA VAL A 146 5.26 6.25 19.24
C VAL A 146 6.35 7.21 18.79
N ILE A 147 7.55 6.67 18.58
CA ILE A 147 8.68 7.40 17.99
C ILE A 147 8.85 6.92 16.55
N GLY A 148 8.58 7.76 15.57
CA GLY A 148 8.81 7.45 14.16
C GLY A 148 10.14 8.01 13.67
N ILE A 149 10.96 7.18 13.04
CA ILE A 149 12.24 7.56 12.46
C ILE A 149 12.25 7.18 10.97
N ASP A 150 12.59 8.15 10.12
CA ASP A 150 12.81 7.94 8.69
C ASP A 150 14.06 8.71 8.23
N ILE A 151 14.77 8.20 7.23
CA ILE A 151 15.98 8.84 6.72
C ILE A 151 15.64 10.11 5.91
N SER A 152 14.42 10.22 5.36
CA SER A 152 14.01 11.31 4.48
C SER A 152 13.40 12.48 5.27
N PRO A 153 14.00 13.69 5.22
CA PRO A 153 13.41 14.89 5.81
C PRO A 153 12.01 15.18 5.25
N GLY A 154 11.82 15.03 3.94
CA GLY A 154 10.53 15.29 3.29
C GLY A 154 9.41 14.33 3.73
N MET A 155 9.74 13.07 4.01
CA MET A 155 8.77 12.12 4.57
C MET A 155 8.35 12.53 5.99
N ILE A 156 9.32 12.94 6.81
CA ILE A 156 9.09 13.37 8.18
C ILE A 156 8.29 14.68 8.23
N ASP A 157 8.57 15.63 7.34
CA ASP A 157 7.79 16.86 7.24
C ASP A 157 6.33 16.54 6.87
N HIS A 158 6.10 15.68 5.88
CA HIS A 158 4.76 15.24 5.52
C HIS A 158 4.06 14.45 6.65
N ALA A 159 4.78 13.59 7.36
CA ALA A 159 4.25 12.84 8.50
C ALA A 159 3.76 13.77 9.63
N LYS A 160 4.47 14.89 9.85
CA LYS A 160 4.07 15.93 10.80
C LYS A 160 2.87 16.73 10.31
N GLU A 161 2.82 17.07 9.02
CA GLU A 161 1.70 17.79 8.41
C GLU A 161 0.39 16.99 8.46
N GLU A 162 0.46 15.70 8.08
CA GLU A 162 -0.68 14.78 8.05
C GLU A 162 -1.12 14.30 9.44
N LEU A 163 -0.38 14.63 10.50
CA LEU A 163 -0.70 14.21 11.86
C LEU A 163 -2.04 14.85 12.30
N PRO A 164 -3.10 14.07 12.53
CA PRO A 164 -4.41 14.60 12.94
C PRO A 164 -4.31 15.29 14.29
N SER A 165 -5.04 16.38 14.49
CA SER A 165 -5.00 17.17 15.74
C SER A 165 -5.20 16.33 17.00
N GLN A 166 -6.03 15.29 16.94
CA GLN A 166 -6.33 14.38 18.05
C GLN A 166 -5.11 13.53 18.49
N LEU A 167 -4.10 13.39 17.63
CA LEU A 167 -2.88 12.64 17.89
C LEU A 167 -1.67 13.58 18.15
N ARG A 168 -1.89 14.91 18.15
CA ARG A 168 -0.83 15.91 18.34
C ARG A 168 -0.42 16.11 19.80
N ASP A 169 -1.09 15.49 20.77
CA ASP A 169 -0.83 15.62 22.21
C ASP A 169 0.44 14.88 22.67
N GLY A 170 1.48 14.83 21.84
CA GLY A 170 2.78 14.25 22.17
C GLY A 170 2.86 12.73 22.09
N ILE A 171 1.78 12.05 21.72
CA ILE A 171 1.77 10.58 21.54
C ILE A 171 2.74 10.17 20.44
N ILE A 172 2.80 10.91 19.33
CA ILE A 172 3.68 10.61 18.20
C ILE A 172 4.74 11.69 18.05
N ARG A 173 6.01 11.28 17.96
CA ARG A 173 7.16 12.17 17.65
C ARG A 173 7.95 11.62 16.48
N TYR A 174 8.27 12.50 15.52
CA TYR A 174 8.97 12.12 14.30
C TYR A 174 10.38 12.72 14.22
N PHE A 175 11.35 11.90 13.83
CA PHE A 175 12.77 12.27 13.73
C PHE A 175 13.35 11.84 12.37
N VAL A 176 14.28 12.64 11.87
CA VAL A 176 15.07 12.27 10.70
C VAL A 176 16.29 11.49 11.18
N GLY A 177 16.44 10.23 10.76
CA GLY A 177 17.55 9.37 11.20
C GLY A 177 17.76 8.16 10.31
N ASP A 178 19.02 7.70 10.26
CA ASP A 178 19.44 6.53 9.49
C ASP A 178 19.71 5.35 10.42
N PHE A 179 18.99 4.24 10.25
CA PHE A 179 19.15 3.04 11.07
C PHE A 179 20.51 2.35 10.89
N GLU A 180 21.30 2.69 9.87
CA GLU A 180 22.68 2.21 9.76
C GLU A 180 23.68 3.04 10.55
N ARG A 181 23.29 4.23 11.03
CA ARG A 181 24.17 5.10 11.80
C ARG A 181 24.40 4.53 13.19
N GLU A 182 25.66 4.48 13.61
CA GLU A 182 26.00 4.11 14.99
C GLU A 182 25.36 5.08 15.99
N GLU A 183 24.96 4.54 17.14
CA GLU A 183 24.32 5.29 18.23
C GLU A 183 23.11 6.12 17.76
N LEU A 184 22.20 5.50 16.98
CA LEU A 184 21.04 6.18 16.40
C LEU A 184 20.26 6.99 17.44
N LEU A 185 19.79 6.36 18.53
CA LEU A 185 18.98 7.05 19.54
C LEU A 185 19.74 8.20 20.23
N PRO A 186 20.98 8.01 20.74
CA PRO A 186 21.79 9.13 21.23
C PRO A 186 21.96 10.27 20.22
N SER A 187 22.21 9.96 18.94
CA SER A 187 22.42 10.99 17.90
C SER A 187 21.18 11.87 17.65
N LEU A 188 19.99 11.37 18.00
CA LEU A 188 18.72 12.07 17.89
C LEU A 188 18.28 12.75 19.21
N GLY A 189 19.14 12.72 20.24
CA GLY A 189 18.79 13.22 21.58
C GLY A 189 17.83 12.29 22.35
N LEU A 190 17.74 11.03 21.94
CA LEU A 190 16.86 10.00 22.51
C LEU A 190 17.66 8.93 23.28
N GLY A 191 18.90 9.24 23.71
CA GLY A 191 19.79 8.30 24.39
C GLY A 191 19.18 7.66 25.65
N ASP A 192 18.37 8.41 26.39
CA ASP A 192 17.66 7.92 27.59
C ASP A 192 16.51 6.95 27.28
N MET A 193 16.14 6.80 25.99
CA MET A 193 15.10 5.87 25.54
C MET A 193 15.65 4.50 25.12
N ARG A 194 16.98 4.29 25.15
CA ARG A 194 17.60 2.98 24.91
C ARG A 194 17.04 1.95 25.88
N GLY A 195 16.71 0.77 25.38
CA GLY A 195 16.15 -0.31 26.18
C GLY A 195 14.77 -0.03 26.78
N THR A 196 14.01 0.94 26.26
CA THR A 196 12.70 1.32 26.82
C THR A 196 11.50 0.97 25.95
N PHE A 197 11.72 0.52 24.71
CA PHE A 197 10.64 0.22 23.76
C PHE A 197 10.11 -1.21 23.96
N ASP A 198 8.80 -1.34 24.13
CA ASP A 198 8.11 -2.62 24.27
C ASP A 198 7.98 -3.31 22.91
N VAL A 199 7.78 -2.51 21.86
CA VAL A 199 7.69 -2.95 20.46
C VAL A 199 8.57 -2.07 19.59
N VAL A 200 9.31 -2.69 18.67
CA VAL A 200 9.89 -2.01 17.52
C VAL A 200 9.22 -2.54 16.27
N PHE A 201 8.58 -1.64 15.52
CA PHE A 201 7.92 -1.93 14.25
C PHE A 201 8.73 -1.34 13.09
N ALA A 202 8.99 -2.10 12.05
CA ALA A 202 9.75 -1.62 10.90
C ALA A 202 9.20 -2.18 9.59
N ALA A 203 8.30 -1.43 8.95
CA ALA A 203 7.80 -1.79 7.64
C ALA A 203 8.76 -1.31 6.55
N TRP A 204 9.25 -2.24 5.75
CA TRP A 204 10.10 -1.96 4.58
C TRP A 204 11.45 -1.30 4.91
N LEU A 205 12.00 -1.54 6.11
CA LEU A 205 13.30 -1.03 6.51
C LEU A 205 14.46 -1.93 6.04
N LEU A 206 14.40 -3.21 6.41
CA LEU A 206 15.55 -4.14 6.27
C LEU A 206 15.92 -4.41 4.81
N ASN A 207 14.98 -4.24 3.88
CA ASN A 207 15.20 -4.38 2.44
C ASN A 207 15.91 -3.19 1.79
N TYR A 208 16.37 -2.21 2.56
CA TYR A 208 17.35 -1.23 2.10
C TYR A 208 18.80 -1.62 2.43
N ALA A 209 19.02 -2.67 3.24
CA ALA A 209 20.35 -3.17 3.52
C ALA A 209 20.91 -3.97 2.33
N ALA A 210 22.11 -3.61 1.87
CA ALA A 210 22.75 -4.26 0.74
C ALA A 210 23.21 -5.70 1.04
N ASP A 211 23.62 -5.97 2.27
CA ASP A 211 24.06 -7.29 2.74
C ASP A 211 23.76 -7.47 4.25
N TRP A 212 24.12 -8.62 4.82
CA TRP A 212 23.91 -8.90 6.24
C TRP A 212 24.64 -7.91 7.18
N ARG A 213 25.73 -7.27 6.75
CA ARG A 213 26.49 -6.33 7.60
C ARG A 213 25.74 -5.01 7.73
N HIS A 214 25.24 -4.49 6.61
CA HIS A 214 24.34 -3.34 6.61
C HIS A 214 23.10 -3.63 7.46
N MET A 215 22.49 -4.81 7.27
CA MET A 215 21.32 -5.23 8.05
C MET A 215 21.65 -5.36 9.55
N SER A 216 22.83 -5.86 9.91
CA SER A 216 23.23 -5.98 11.32
C SER A 216 23.36 -4.63 12.02
N LYS A 217 23.72 -3.55 11.31
CA LYS A 217 23.73 -2.20 11.90
C LYS A 217 22.32 -1.73 12.23
N MET A 218 21.39 -1.93 11.29
CA MET A 218 19.97 -1.64 11.51
C MET A 218 19.41 -2.44 12.68
N LEU A 219 19.68 -3.75 12.71
CA LEU A 219 19.26 -4.64 13.79
C LEU A 219 19.94 -4.31 15.13
N ALA A 220 21.16 -3.79 15.14
CA ALA A 220 21.84 -3.36 16.37
C ALA A 220 21.12 -2.17 17.00
N ASN A 221 20.74 -1.16 16.20
CA ASN A 221 19.96 -0.03 16.69
C ASN A 221 18.55 -0.44 17.17
N ILE A 222 17.91 -1.36 16.44
CA ILE A 222 16.63 -1.96 16.86
C ILE A 222 16.80 -2.68 18.20
N PHE A 223 17.80 -3.56 18.31
CA PHE A 223 18.06 -4.33 19.53
C PHE A 223 18.36 -3.42 20.70
N ASP A 224 19.15 -2.37 20.49
CA ASP A 224 19.50 -1.38 21.50
C ASP A 224 18.28 -0.61 22.04
N ALA A 225 17.31 -0.29 21.17
CA ALA A 225 16.06 0.36 21.56
C ALA A 225 15.16 -0.56 22.42
N MET A 226 15.12 -1.86 22.12
CA MET A 226 14.19 -2.80 22.74
C MET A 226 14.47 -3.05 24.23
N LYS A 227 13.41 -3.07 25.04
CA LYS A 227 13.43 -3.68 26.39
C LYS A 227 13.81 -5.16 26.31
N PRO A 228 14.42 -5.74 27.36
CA PRO A 228 14.45 -7.20 27.52
C PRO A 228 13.03 -7.77 27.43
N GLY A 229 12.81 -8.78 26.59
CA GLY A 229 11.47 -9.32 26.29
C GLY A 229 10.64 -8.49 25.30
N GLY A 230 11.14 -7.35 24.82
CA GLY A 230 10.49 -6.54 23.80
C GLY A 230 10.37 -7.27 22.46
N ARG A 231 9.42 -6.85 21.63
CA ARG A 231 9.07 -7.51 20.37
C ARG A 231 9.54 -6.70 19.16
N LEU A 232 10.19 -7.36 18.21
CA LEU A 232 10.47 -6.84 16.88
C LEU A 232 9.39 -7.37 15.92
N ILE A 233 8.85 -6.48 15.09
CA ILE A 233 7.92 -6.81 14.01
C ILE A 233 8.35 -6.05 12.76
N CYS A 234 8.69 -6.77 11.69
CA CYS A 234 9.06 -6.17 10.41
C CYS A 234 8.14 -6.64 9.29
N LEU A 235 7.83 -5.74 8.35
CA LEU A 235 7.40 -6.13 7.01
C LEU A 235 8.61 -6.07 6.09
N THR A 236 8.87 -7.14 5.35
CA THR A 236 10.05 -7.22 4.48
C THR A 236 9.73 -8.11 3.27
N PRO A 237 10.48 -8.00 2.14
CA PRO A 237 10.37 -8.92 1.04
C PRO A 237 10.53 -10.36 1.51
N ASN A 238 9.70 -11.25 0.95
CA ASN A 238 9.69 -12.66 1.30
C ASN A 238 10.98 -13.35 0.80
N PRO A 239 11.92 -13.76 1.69
CA PRO A 239 13.17 -14.38 1.26
C PRO A 239 12.96 -15.77 0.64
N PHE A 240 11.86 -16.44 0.98
CA PHE A 240 11.52 -17.79 0.48
C PHE A 240 11.04 -17.76 -0.97
N LEU A 241 10.51 -16.61 -1.43
CA LEU A 241 10.06 -16.42 -2.82
C LEU A 241 11.20 -16.72 -3.80
N LEU A 242 12.41 -16.23 -3.51
CA LEU A 242 13.58 -16.41 -4.35
C LEU A 242 13.94 -17.89 -4.52
N THR A 243 13.94 -18.64 -3.42
CA THR A 243 14.29 -20.07 -3.43
C THR A 243 13.27 -20.93 -4.17
N GLN A 244 11.99 -20.56 -4.12
CA GLN A 244 10.90 -21.31 -4.72
C GLN A 244 10.70 -20.99 -6.20
N HIS A 245 11.01 -19.76 -6.61
CA HIS A 245 10.52 -19.23 -7.88
C HIS A 245 11.56 -18.44 -8.69
N GLY A 246 12.75 -18.21 -8.15
CA GLY A 246 13.75 -17.35 -8.76
C GLY A 246 13.42 -15.85 -8.62
N PRO A 247 14.31 -14.98 -9.14
CA PRO A 247 14.23 -13.55 -8.89
C PRO A 247 13.31 -12.78 -9.85
N GLU A 248 12.91 -13.42 -10.96
CA GLU A 248 12.05 -12.82 -11.97
C GLU A 248 10.56 -12.93 -11.62
N MET A 249 9.83 -11.84 -11.85
CA MET A 249 8.38 -11.80 -11.70
C MET A 249 7.67 -12.45 -12.88
N ALA A 250 6.61 -13.22 -12.61
CA ALA A 250 5.68 -13.66 -13.64
C ALA A 250 4.79 -12.49 -14.12
N ASP A 251 4.31 -12.59 -15.37
CA ASP A 251 3.55 -11.52 -16.04
C ASP A 251 2.29 -11.07 -15.27
N GLY A 252 1.63 -11.99 -14.57
CA GLY A 252 0.46 -11.69 -13.75
C GLY A 252 0.77 -10.95 -12.44
N GLU A 253 1.99 -11.06 -11.93
CA GLU A 253 2.39 -10.42 -10.66
C GLU A 253 2.63 -8.91 -10.84
N ARG A 254 3.15 -8.49 -12.00
CA ARG A 254 3.51 -7.09 -12.30
C ARG A 254 2.30 -6.14 -12.29
N GLN A 255 1.10 -6.71 -12.48
CA GLN A 255 -0.16 -5.97 -12.54
C GLN A 255 -0.73 -5.68 -11.15
N ILE A 256 -0.21 -6.32 -10.10
CA ILE A 256 -0.75 -6.22 -8.73
C ILE A 256 0.20 -5.34 -7.92
N GLY A 257 -0.16 -4.07 -7.73
CA GLY A 257 0.49 -3.08 -6.85
C GLY A 257 1.89 -2.55 -7.20
N ASP A 258 2.85 -3.39 -7.55
CA ASP A 258 4.23 -3.01 -7.88
C ASP A 258 4.90 -4.02 -8.82
N SER A 259 5.99 -3.62 -9.47
CA SER A 259 6.82 -4.49 -10.32
C SER A 259 8.29 -4.36 -9.96
N TRP A 260 9.02 -5.46 -10.06
CA TRP A 260 10.42 -5.59 -9.68
C TRP A 260 11.21 -5.94 -10.95
N HIS A 261 12.35 -5.28 -11.11
CA HIS A 261 13.32 -5.59 -12.14
C HIS A 261 14.66 -5.85 -11.47
N VAL A 262 15.19 -7.06 -11.64
CA VAL A 262 16.49 -7.43 -11.08
C VAL A 262 17.56 -6.64 -11.82
N THR A 263 18.30 -5.80 -11.10
CA THR A 263 19.38 -4.99 -11.67
C THR A 263 20.75 -5.60 -11.41
N GLU A 264 20.91 -6.25 -10.25
CA GLU A 264 22.15 -6.91 -9.86
C GLU A 264 21.84 -8.24 -9.15
N THR A 265 22.67 -9.27 -9.39
CA THR A 265 22.57 -10.60 -8.77
C THR A 265 23.82 -10.87 -7.95
N TYR A 266 23.62 -11.38 -6.73
CA TYR A 266 24.68 -11.79 -5.82
C TYR A 266 24.43 -13.22 -5.31
N ASP A 267 25.46 -13.87 -4.81
CA ASP A 267 25.34 -15.21 -4.20
C ASP A 267 24.44 -15.22 -2.95
N TYR A 268 24.15 -14.04 -2.39
CA TYR A 268 23.37 -13.83 -1.17
C TYR A 268 22.02 -13.14 -1.39
N GLY A 269 21.66 -12.81 -2.64
CA GLY A 269 20.39 -12.14 -2.96
C GLY A 269 20.44 -11.31 -4.23
N PHE A 270 19.50 -10.37 -4.34
CA PHE A 270 19.31 -9.56 -5.54
C PHE A 270 19.10 -8.09 -5.17
N LYS A 271 19.63 -7.20 -6.01
CA LYS A 271 19.17 -5.82 -6.05
C LYS A 271 18.04 -5.72 -7.07
N VAL A 272 16.95 -5.09 -6.67
CA VAL A 272 15.76 -4.90 -7.49
C VAL A 272 15.44 -3.43 -7.61
N HIS A 273 15.16 -2.99 -8.83
CA HIS A 273 14.52 -1.72 -9.09
C HIS A 273 13.00 -1.93 -9.03
N MET A 274 12.34 -1.27 -8.09
CA MET A 274 10.91 -1.38 -7.84
C MET A 274 10.18 -0.21 -8.48
N THR A 275 9.12 -0.51 -9.24
CA THR A 275 8.18 0.48 -9.78
C THR A 275 6.82 0.23 -9.16
N VAL A 276 6.32 1.19 -8.37
CA VAL A 276 4.99 1.14 -7.76
C VAL A 276 3.95 1.53 -8.80
N ASN A 277 2.87 0.75 -8.90
CA ASN A 277 1.71 1.04 -9.75
C ASN A 277 0.88 2.18 -9.11
N ALA A 278 1.45 3.39 -9.14
CA ALA A 278 0.92 4.62 -8.58
C ALA A 278 0.95 5.73 -9.63
N SER A 279 0.10 6.75 -9.43
CA SER A 279 0.17 8.02 -10.15
C SER A 279 0.31 9.16 -9.12
N PRO A 280 1.38 9.97 -9.17
CA PRO A 280 2.54 9.81 -10.05
C PRO A 280 3.31 8.51 -9.78
N ARG A 281 4.08 8.08 -10.78
CA ARG A 281 4.91 6.87 -10.70
C ARG A 281 5.98 7.07 -9.62
N VAL A 282 6.17 6.06 -8.80
CA VAL A 282 7.20 6.03 -7.75
C VAL A 282 8.12 4.86 -8.03
N GLU A 283 9.42 5.14 -8.06
CA GLU A 283 10.47 4.18 -8.39
C GLU A 283 11.60 4.30 -7.36
N PHE A 284 12.16 3.16 -6.93
CA PHE A 284 13.26 3.11 -5.98
C PHE A 284 13.97 1.75 -6.04
N ASP A 285 15.19 1.70 -5.53
CA ASP A 285 15.96 0.46 -5.42
C ASP A 285 15.74 -0.20 -4.05
N SER A 286 15.76 -1.53 -4.03
CA SER A 286 15.67 -2.35 -2.82
C SER A 286 16.48 -3.64 -2.98
N TYR A 287 16.67 -4.37 -1.89
CA TYR A 287 17.35 -5.66 -1.86
C TYR A 287 16.39 -6.76 -1.41
N VAL A 288 16.40 -7.88 -2.13
CA VAL A 288 15.73 -9.12 -1.74
C VAL A 288 16.83 -10.13 -1.41
N LEU A 289 17.10 -10.29 -0.12
CA LEU A 289 18.18 -11.15 0.39
C LEU A 289 17.64 -12.53 0.81
N TYR A 290 18.49 -13.55 0.74
CA TYR A 290 18.14 -14.87 1.26
C TYR A 290 17.98 -14.86 2.79
N GLU A 291 17.21 -15.82 3.31
CA GLU A 291 16.97 -15.99 4.75
C GLU A 291 18.28 -16.11 5.55
N SER A 292 19.32 -16.72 4.95
CA SER A 292 20.64 -16.84 5.56
C SER A 292 21.26 -15.49 5.95
N GLU A 293 21.00 -14.42 5.19
CA GLU A 293 21.55 -13.10 5.48
C GLU A 293 20.82 -12.45 6.66
N TYR A 294 19.50 -12.63 6.76
CA TYR A 294 18.73 -12.22 7.93
C TYR A 294 19.21 -12.94 9.20
N ASN A 295 19.43 -14.24 9.11
CA ASN A 295 19.92 -15.04 10.24
C ASN A 295 21.32 -14.61 10.68
N LYS A 296 22.26 -14.40 9.75
CA LYS A 296 23.61 -13.85 10.07
C LYS A 296 23.52 -12.49 10.75
N ALA A 297 22.70 -11.59 10.22
CA ALA A 297 22.54 -10.24 10.75
C ALA A 297 21.94 -10.25 12.17
N ALA A 298 20.95 -11.11 12.41
CA ALA A 298 20.30 -11.24 13.70
C ALA A 298 21.22 -11.91 14.75
N GLU A 299 21.96 -12.96 14.35
CA GLU A 299 22.96 -13.61 15.21
C GLU A 299 24.05 -12.62 15.65
N ALA A 300 24.52 -11.77 14.73
CA ALA A 300 25.56 -10.77 15.01
C ALA A 300 25.18 -9.77 16.13
N VAL A 301 23.88 -9.58 16.40
CA VAL A 301 23.39 -8.67 17.43
C VAL A 301 22.75 -9.39 18.63
N GLY A 302 22.79 -10.72 18.65
CA GLY A 302 22.19 -11.53 19.70
C GLY A 302 20.66 -11.68 19.63
N LEU A 303 20.06 -11.39 18.47
CA LEU A 303 18.66 -11.74 18.17
C LEU A 303 18.58 -13.16 17.64
N SER A 304 18.33 -14.12 18.52
CA SER A 304 18.04 -15.51 18.12
C SER A 304 16.55 -15.71 17.82
N ASN A 305 16.23 -16.71 16.98
CA ASN A 305 14.86 -17.19 16.71
C ASN A 305 13.98 -16.19 15.94
N LEU A 306 14.46 -15.78 14.76
CA LEU A 306 13.61 -15.12 13.78
C LEU A 306 12.43 -16.02 13.42
N SER A 307 11.22 -15.49 13.57
CA SER A 307 9.97 -16.17 13.23
C SER A 307 9.37 -15.51 12.01
N TRP A 308 9.23 -16.30 10.95
CA TRP A 308 8.66 -15.88 9.69
C TRP A 308 7.20 -16.29 9.63
N LYS A 309 6.32 -15.29 9.56
CA LYS A 309 4.92 -15.49 9.19
C LYS A 309 4.77 -15.10 7.74
N ILE A 310 4.87 -16.13 6.91
CA ILE A 310 4.39 -16.12 5.53
C ILE A 310 2.86 -16.36 5.53
N ASP A 311 2.34 -17.00 6.61
CA ASP A 311 1.13 -17.84 6.63
C ASP A 311 -0.10 -17.33 7.43
N ALA A 312 -0.10 -16.14 8.03
CA ALA A 312 -1.32 -15.59 8.65
C ALA A 312 -2.38 -15.12 7.63
N VAL A 313 -2.34 -15.67 6.42
CA VAL A 313 -3.19 -15.33 5.28
C VAL A 313 -3.87 -16.56 4.67
N TYR A 314 -3.35 -17.78 4.87
CA TYR A 314 -3.66 -18.86 3.93
C TYR A 314 -4.24 -20.15 4.52
N ALA A 315 -4.30 -20.34 5.85
CA ALA A 315 -4.92 -21.53 6.43
C ALA A 315 -6.47 -21.46 6.49
N ASN A 316 -7.07 -20.26 6.45
CA ASN A 316 -8.53 -20.05 6.41
C ASN A 316 -8.91 -19.11 5.26
N MET A 317 -8.81 -19.61 4.03
CA MET A 317 -9.20 -18.93 2.79
C MET A 317 -10.69 -18.50 2.73
N SER A 318 -11.53 -18.88 3.68
CA SER A 318 -12.93 -18.46 3.78
C SER A 318 -13.14 -17.15 4.55
N GLN A 319 -12.14 -16.65 5.29
CA GLN A 319 -12.23 -15.43 6.12
C GLN A 319 -11.21 -14.33 5.73
N MET A 320 -10.40 -14.58 4.70
CA MET A 320 -9.29 -13.72 4.26
C MET A 320 -9.33 -13.37 2.77
N VAL A 321 -10.47 -13.64 2.13
CA VAL A 321 -10.96 -12.85 1.02
C VAL A 321 -11.29 -11.48 1.60
N PRO A 322 -10.87 -10.34 1.00
CA PRO A 322 -11.49 -9.05 1.31
C PRO A 322 -13.02 -9.27 1.36
N THR A 323 -13.71 -8.74 2.37
CA THR A 323 -15.19 -8.76 2.30
C THR A 323 -15.62 -8.11 0.97
N GLU A 324 -16.80 -8.42 0.42
CA GLU A 324 -17.25 -7.84 -0.87
C GLU A 324 -17.09 -6.30 -0.97
N ALA A 325 -17.00 -5.62 0.19
CA ALA A 325 -16.77 -4.18 0.34
C ALA A 325 -15.30 -3.72 0.22
N GLU A 326 -14.31 -4.60 0.28
CA GLU A 326 -12.87 -4.29 0.35
C GLU A 326 -12.13 -4.53 -0.99
N TYR A 327 -12.88 -4.89 -2.04
CA TYR A 327 -12.33 -5.16 -3.36
C TYR A 327 -12.27 -3.92 -4.26
N VAL A 328 -11.17 -3.83 -5.02
CA VAL A 328 -11.14 -3.12 -6.32
C VAL A 328 -11.72 -4.01 -7.43
N LYS A 329 -11.70 -5.34 -7.25
CA LYS A 329 -12.26 -6.34 -8.20
C LYS A 329 -12.56 -7.66 -7.47
N ASN A 330 -13.84 -8.07 -7.42
CA ASN A 330 -14.32 -9.29 -6.74
C ASN A 330 -13.89 -10.59 -7.47
N ASP A 331 -12.61 -10.72 -7.80
CA ASP A 331 -12.11 -11.85 -8.60
C ASP A 331 -10.94 -12.53 -7.88
N LYS A 332 -11.21 -13.71 -7.30
CA LYS A 332 -10.18 -14.55 -6.68
C LYS A 332 -9.08 -14.94 -7.66
N ASP A 333 -9.39 -15.01 -8.96
CA ASP A 333 -8.45 -15.41 -10.00
C ASP A 333 -7.48 -14.28 -10.35
N TRP A 334 -7.92 -13.03 -10.23
CA TRP A 334 -7.04 -11.86 -10.34
C TRP A 334 -5.94 -11.87 -9.27
N TRP A 335 -6.25 -12.38 -8.08
CA TRP A 335 -5.31 -12.46 -6.95
C TRP A 335 -4.39 -13.67 -6.96
N LYS A 336 -4.72 -14.72 -7.73
CA LYS A 336 -3.94 -15.96 -7.80
C LYS A 336 -2.44 -15.72 -7.99
N PRO A 337 -1.98 -14.82 -8.90
CA PRO A 337 -0.55 -14.58 -9.07
C PRO A 337 0.13 -14.10 -7.78
N TYR A 338 -0.45 -13.12 -7.08
CA TYR A 338 0.10 -12.60 -5.83
C TYR A 338 0.02 -13.61 -4.68
N ILE A 339 -1.10 -14.34 -4.58
CA ILE A 339 -1.30 -15.36 -3.53
C ILE A 339 -0.33 -16.52 -3.68
N SER A 340 -0.12 -16.98 -4.92
CA SER A 340 0.80 -18.10 -5.19
C SER A 340 2.26 -17.73 -4.93
N ARG A 341 2.58 -16.43 -4.89
CA ARG A 341 3.94 -15.88 -4.82
C ARG A 341 3.96 -14.63 -3.93
N PRO A 342 3.72 -14.77 -2.61
CA PRO A 342 3.59 -13.62 -1.72
C PRO A 342 4.93 -12.89 -1.63
N ARG A 343 4.92 -11.60 -1.96
CA ARG A 343 6.15 -10.80 -2.07
C ARG A 343 6.61 -10.19 -0.77
N GLY A 344 5.71 -10.03 0.20
CA GLY A 344 6.05 -9.56 1.54
C GLY A 344 5.75 -10.64 2.57
N CYS A 345 6.44 -10.59 3.69
CA CYS A 345 6.16 -11.42 4.86
C CYS A 345 6.32 -10.61 6.14
N VAL A 346 5.77 -11.13 7.24
CA VAL A 346 6.01 -10.59 8.57
C VAL A 346 7.17 -11.36 9.17
N LEU A 347 8.25 -10.65 9.48
CA LEU A 347 9.32 -11.15 10.33
C LEU A 347 9.05 -10.70 11.77
N SER A 348 9.27 -11.58 12.74
CA SER A 348 9.17 -11.23 14.15
C SER A 348 10.27 -11.86 14.99
N ALA A 349 10.66 -11.19 16.07
CA ALA A 349 11.60 -11.70 17.04
C ALA A 349 11.30 -11.12 18.43
N ILE A 350 11.84 -11.75 19.46
CA ILE A 350 11.76 -11.26 20.85
C ILE A 350 13.19 -11.06 21.34
N LYS A 351 13.47 -9.89 21.93
CA LYS A 351 14.76 -9.66 22.57
C LYS A 351 14.89 -10.56 23.80
N PRO A 352 15.97 -11.34 23.96
CA PRO A 352 16.16 -12.19 25.13
C PRO A 352 16.03 -11.42 26.46
N LEU A 353 15.47 -12.07 27.49
CA LEU A 353 15.30 -11.49 28.83
C LEU A 353 16.65 -11.26 29.55
N THR A 354 17.65 -12.07 29.20
CA THR A 354 19.01 -11.98 29.72
C THR A 354 19.97 -11.84 28.54
N PRO A 355 21.02 -11.01 28.65
CA PRO A 355 22.07 -10.94 27.62
C PRO A 355 22.62 -12.34 27.34
N SER A 356 22.77 -12.69 26.06
CA SER A 356 23.46 -13.90 25.63
C SER A 356 24.85 -13.92 26.28
N LYS A 357 25.17 -14.99 27.02
CA LYS A 357 26.44 -15.14 27.74
C LYS A 357 27.64 -15.19 26.81
#